data_AF-A0A168VZY9-F1
#
_entry.id   AF-A0A168VZY9-F1
#
_cell.length_a   1.000
_cell.length_b   1.000
_cell.length_c   1.000
_cell.angle_alpha   90.00
_cell.angle_beta   90.00
_cell.angle_gamma   90.00
#
_symmetry.space_group_name_H-M   'P 1'
#
loop_
_entity.id
_entity.type
_entity.pdbx_description
1 polymer ?
#
loop_
_entity_poly.entity_id
_entity_poly.type
_entity_poly.pdbx_seq_one_letter_code
_entity_poly.pdbx_strand_id
1 'polypeptide(L)' 'MNRPAKWRKYFDEKLSYHDMKTSLEKALGRKLTKDEDGSIMWLSDAGWLTVGTFVSMFEELANKN' A
#
# COMPACT_ATOMS: atom_id res chain seq x y z
N MET A 1 -17.31 12.22 -8.40
CA MET A 1 -15.85 12.15 -8.14
C MET A 1 -15.19 11.36 -9.26
N ASN A 2 -14.33 11.99 -10.06
CA ASN A 2 -13.47 11.26 -11.00
C ASN A 2 -12.51 10.40 -10.19
N ARG A 3 -12.78 9.10 -10.10
CA ARG A 3 -11.90 8.16 -9.41
C ARG A 3 -10.53 8.18 -10.09
N PRO A 4 -9.40 8.33 -9.37
CA PRO A 4 -8.09 8.49 -10.01
C PRO A 4 -7.76 7.26 -10.86
N ALA A 5 -7.64 7.43 -12.18
CA ALA A 5 -7.33 6.32 -13.10
C ALA A 5 -6.03 5.59 -12.73
N LYS A 6 -5.08 6.29 -12.08
CA LYS A 6 -3.81 5.76 -11.58
C LYS A 6 -3.94 4.60 -10.59
N TRP A 7 -5.06 4.49 -9.87
CA TRP A 7 -5.24 3.45 -8.84
C TRP A 7 -5.92 2.19 -9.37
N ARG A 8 -6.34 2.16 -10.65
CA ARG A 8 -6.92 0.95 -11.26
C ARG A 8 -5.95 -0.24 -11.25
N LYS A 9 -4.64 -0.02 -11.19
CA LYS A 9 -3.67 -1.11 -11.06
C LYS A 9 -3.90 -1.97 -9.81
N TYR A 10 -4.53 -1.42 -8.77
CA TYR A 10 -4.86 -2.13 -7.53
C TYR A 10 -6.14 -2.99 -7.62
N PHE A 11 -6.63 -3.30 -8.82
CA PHE A 11 -7.48 -4.47 -9.01
C PHE A 11 -6.70 -5.78 -8.88
N ASP A 12 -5.38 -5.73 -9.08
CA ASP A 12 -4.51 -6.87 -8.82
C ASP A 12 -4.11 -6.88 -7.33
N GLU A 13 -4.59 -7.89 -6.60
CA GLU A 13 -4.32 -8.07 -5.17
C GLU A 13 -2.83 -8.28 -4.89
N LYS A 14 -2.11 -9.00 -5.76
CA LYS A 14 -0.66 -9.24 -5.59
C LYS A 14 0.10 -7.94 -5.73
N LEU A 15 -0.28 -7.11 -6.69
CA LEU A 15 0.30 -5.78 -6.85
C LEU A 15 -0.06 -4.87 -5.66
N SER A 16 -1.30 -4.97 -5.17
CA SER A 16 -1.77 -4.22 -4.00
C SER A 16 -0.95 -4.55 -2.75
N TYR A 17 -0.77 -5.83 -2.45
CA TYR A 17 0.08 -6.31 -1.36
C TYR A 17 1.51 -5.82 -1.53
N HIS A 18 2.10 -6.05 -2.71
CA HIS A 18 3.49 -5.70 -2.98
C HIS A 18 3.76 -4.20 -2.81
N ASP A 19 2.94 -3.34 -3.42
CA ASP A 19 3.12 -1.89 -3.38
C ASP A 19 2.88 -1.35 -1.96
N MET A 20 1.87 -1.83 -1.24
CA MET A 20 1.63 -1.41 0.15
C MET A 20 2.76 -1.84 1.08
N LYS A 21 3.22 -3.09 0.98
CA LYS A 21 4.34 -3.58 1.79
C LYS A 21 5.60 -2.78 1.52
N THR A 22 5.96 -2.63 0.24
CA THR A 22 7.20 -1.96 -0.15
C THR A 22 7.20 -0.49 0.28
N SER A 23 6.10 0.22 0.08
CA SER A 23 5.99 1.63 0.48
C SER A 23 6.02 1.80 2.01
N LEU A 24 5.35 0.92 2.76
CA LEU A 24 5.37 0.97 4.22
C LEU A 24 6.75 0.61 4.80
N GLU A 25 7.41 -0.43 4.29
CA GLU A 25 8.78 -0.78 4.72
C GLU A 25 9.77 0.35 4.46
N LYS A 26 9.63 1.03 3.30
CA LYS A 26 10.42 2.21 2.98
C LYS A 26 10.14 3.34 3.98
N ALA A 27 8.88 3.60 4.30
CA ALA A 27 8.49 4.65 5.25
C ALA A 27 9.02 4.40 6.67
N LEU A 28 9.04 3.14 7.10
CA LEU A 28 9.52 2.74 8.42
C LEU A 28 11.04 2.60 8.49
N GLY A 29 11.75 2.54 7.36
CA GLY A 29 13.18 2.25 7.31
C GLY A 29 13.54 0.84 7.79
N ARG A 30 12.57 -0.08 7.81
CA ARG A 30 12.75 -1.47 8.26
C ARG A 30 11.77 -2.42 7.57
N LYS A 31 12.03 -3.72 7.68
CA LYS A 31 11.09 -4.77 7.29
C LYS A 31 9.88 -4.82 8.22
N LEU A 32 8.74 -5.24 7.68
CA LEU A 32 7.57 -5.52 8.49
C LEU A 32 7.81 -6.74 9.38
N THR A 33 7.25 -6.68 10.59
CA THR A 33 7.09 -7.88 11.42
C THR A 33 6.07 -8.82 10.77
N LYS A 34 6.00 -10.07 11.24
CA LYS A 34 5.07 -11.06 10.70
C LYS A 34 3.61 -10.62 10.78
N ASP A 35 3.23 -9.95 11.88
CA ASP A 35 1.86 -9.50 12.11
C ASP A 35 1.51 -8.28 11.25
N GLU A 36 2.46 -7.37 11.06
CA GLU A 36 2.33 -6.23 10.14
C GLU A 36 2.20 -6.72 8.69
N ASP A 37 3.02 -7.68 8.28
CA ASP A 37 2.98 -8.26 6.94
C ASP A 37 1.64 -8.98 6.66
N GLY A 38 1.17 -9.76 7.64
CA GLY A 38 -0.14 -10.39 7.59
C GLY A 38 -1.29 -9.37 7.48
N SER A 39 -1.17 -8.24 8.18
CA SER A 39 -2.15 -7.16 8.09
C SER A 39 -2.15 -6.48 6.72
N ILE A 40 -0.98 -6.27 6.11
CA ILE A 40 -0.87 -5.71 4.75
C ILE A 40 -1.43 -6.67 3.69
N MET A 41 -1.22 -7.97 3.87
CA MET A 41 -1.84 -9.00 3.02
C MET A 41 -3.37 -9.03 3.18
N TRP A 42 -3.89 -8.84 4.39
CA TRP A 42 -5.34 -8.74 4.58
C TRP A 42 -5.92 -7.45 3.94
N LEU A 43 -5.19 -6.34 4.04
CA LEU A 43 -5.60 -5.05 3.44
C LEU A 43 -5.51 -5.03 1.91
N SER A 44 -4.74 -5.92 1.28
CA SER A 44 -4.56 -5.90 -0.18
C SER A 44 -5.78 -6.32 -0.97
N ASP A 45 -6.73 -7.01 -0.31
CA ASP A 45 -8.05 -7.34 -0.86
C ASP A 45 -9.07 -6.19 -0.64
N ALA A 46 -8.68 -5.10 0.01
CA ALA A 46 -9.54 -3.93 0.10
C ALA A 46 -9.78 -3.30 -1.29
N GLY A 47 -10.85 -2.51 -1.42
CA GLY A 47 -11.15 -1.83 -2.68
C GLY A 47 -9.95 -1.00 -3.20
N TRP A 48 -9.69 -1.09 -4.50
CA TRP A 48 -8.53 -0.45 -5.18
C TRP A 48 -8.31 1.04 -4.86
N LEU A 49 -9.36 1.79 -4.53
CA LEU A 49 -9.26 3.18 -4.07
C LEU A 49 -8.58 3.29 -2.70
N THR A 50 -8.94 2.40 -1.78
CA THR A 50 -8.41 2.32 -0.42
C THR A 50 -6.93 1.95 -0.46
N VAL A 51 -6.58 0.89 -1.21
CA VAL A 51 -5.18 0.50 -1.44
C VAL A 51 -4.37 1.65 -2.01
N GLY A 52 -4.88 2.30 -3.07
CA GLY A 52 -4.18 3.42 -3.70
C GLY A 52 -3.98 4.62 -2.77
N THR A 53 -4.90 4.83 -1.83
CA THR A 53 -4.75 5.85 -0.78
C THR A 53 -3.65 5.47 0.19
N PHE A 54 -3.63 4.24 0.69
CA PHE A 54 -2.58 3.75 1.61
C PHE A 54 -1.19 3.82 0.99
N VAL A 55 -1.00 3.32 -0.23
CA VAL A 55 0.30 3.40 -0.92
C VAL A 55 0.76 4.85 -1.02
N SER A 56 -0.12 5.77 -1.44
CA SER A 56 0.22 7.19 -1.55
C SER A 56 0.61 7.81 -0.20
N MET A 57 -0.07 7.43 0.89
CA MET A 57 0.27 7.90 2.24
C MET A 57 1.62 7.36 2.71
N PHE A 58 1.90 6.08 2.47
CA PHE A 58 3.18 5.47 2.84
C PHE A 58 4.35 6.06 2.02
N GLU A 59 4.15 6.30 0.72
CA GLU A 59 5.12 6.99 -0.12
C GLU A 59 5.39 8.43 0.38
N GLU A 60 4.37 9.16 0.81
CA GLU A 60 4.53 10.49 1.39
C GLU A 60 5.35 10.46 2.69
N LEU A 61 5.06 9.51 3.59
CA LEU A 61 5.82 9.32 4.82
C LEU A 61 7.28 8.97 4.54
N ALA A 62 7.54 8.10 3.56
CA ALA A 62 8.88 7.70 3.16
C ALA A 62 9.72 8.83 2.56
N ASN A 63 9.10 9.89 2.05
CA ASN A 63 9.79 11.04 1.48
C ASN A 63 9.90 12.22 2.47
N LYS A 64 9.26 12.13 3.65
CA LYS A 64 9.33 13.12 4.73
C LYS A 64 10.41 12.81 5.77
N ASN A 65 10.88 11.56 5.79
CA ASN A 65 11.98 11.07 6.63
C ASN A 65 13.29 11.02 5.84
#